data_AF-A0AAU8FZ15-F1
#
_entry.id   AF-A0AAU8FZ15-F1
#
_cell.length_a   1.000
_cell.length_b   1.000
_cell.length_c   1.000
_cell.angle_alpha   90.00
_cell.angle_beta   90.00
_cell.angle_gamma   90.00
#
_symmetry.space_group_name_H-M   'P 1'
#
loop_
_entity.id
_entity.type
_entity.pdbx_description
1 polymer ?
#
loop_
_entity_poly.entity_id
_entity_poly.type
_entity_poly.pdbx_seq_one_letter_code
_entity_poly.pdbx_strand_id
1 'polypeptide(L)'
;MSAIRQAEGLAKDVGSDECDEVVVAAIQYWVFVIGEAVKGLSAETRARRPQVPWSDVARMRDLIGHHYYKLDTQIVRATIGSPLAQLERACIELREENGGSAGA
;
A
#
# COMPACT_ATOMS: atom_id res chain seq x y z
N MET A 1 -2.12 14.66 0.05
CA MET A 1 -1.00 13.69 0.07
C MET A 1 -1.58 12.28 0.09
N SER A 2 -1.11 11.34 -0.74
CA SER A 2 -1.63 9.96 -0.79
C SER A 2 -1.03 9.08 0.32
N ALA A 3 -1.76 8.04 0.74
CA ALA A 3 -1.32 7.09 1.76
C ALA A 3 0.01 6.39 1.42
N ILE A 4 0.27 6.13 0.14
CA ILE A 4 1.52 5.53 -0.35
C ILE A 4 2.73 6.42 -0.01
N ARG A 5 2.65 7.72 -0.28
CA ARG A 5 3.76 8.65 -0.02
C ARG A 5 4.08 8.79 1.46
N GLN A 6 3.08 8.68 2.32
CA GLN A 6 3.28 8.71 3.77
C GLN A 6 4.05 7.47 4.25
N ALA A 7 3.65 6.28 3.78
CA ALA A 7 4.35 5.03 4.11
C ALA A 7 5.82 5.05 3.65
N GLU A 8 6.08 5.54 2.43
CA GLU A 8 7.45 5.62 1.88
C GLU A 8 8.32 6.67 2.55
N GLY A 9 7.76 7.83 2.91
CA GLY A 9 8.48 8.88 3.62
C GLY A 9 8.97 8.38 4.98
N LEU A 10 8.05 7.81 5.76
CA LEU A 10 8.34 7.26 7.08
C LEU A 10 9.40 6.17 7.04
N ALA A 11 9.37 5.27 6.06
CA ALA A 11 10.35 4.20 5.94
C ALA A 11 11.79 4.68 5.66
N LYS A 12 11.96 5.85 5.03
CA LYS A 12 13.29 6.43 4.79
C LYS A 12 13.93 6.99 6.06
N ASP A 13 13.10 7.38 7.02
CA ASP A 13 13.54 7.96 8.28
C ASP A 13 13.86 6.90 9.34
N VAL A 14 13.59 5.61 9.06
CA VAL A 14 13.91 4.51 9.98
C VAL A 14 15.35 4.05 9.80
N GLY A 15 16.23 4.48 10.70
CA GLY A 15 17.65 4.07 10.67
C GLY A 15 18.54 4.57 11.82
N SER A 16 18.01 5.22 12.86
CA SER A 16 18.81 5.66 14.00
C SER A 16 17.98 5.67 15.28
N ASP A 17 18.08 4.58 16.04
CA ASP A 17 17.68 4.35 17.44
C ASP A 17 16.38 4.96 18.01
N GLU A 18 15.67 4.12 18.77
CA GLU A 18 14.49 4.37 19.63
C GLU A 18 13.16 4.77 18.96
N CYS A 19 13.14 5.21 17.70
CA CYS A 19 11.88 5.55 17.00
C CYS A 19 11.30 4.43 16.09
N ASP A 20 11.97 3.28 16.01
CA ASP A 20 11.66 2.22 15.06
C ASP A 20 10.25 1.64 15.22
N GLU A 21 9.77 1.44 16.45
CA GLU A 21 8.44 0.86 16.71
C GLU A 21 7.30 1.80 16.32
N VAL A 22 7.43 3.09 16.65
CA VAL A 22 6.43 4.12 16.31
C VAL A 22 6.37 4.30 14.79
N VAL A 23 7.52 4.34 14.13
CA VAL A 23 7.55 4.48 12.67
C VAL A 23 7.04 3.22 11.98
N VAL A 24 7.36 2.03 12.48
CA VAL A 24 6.78 0.77 12.01
C VAL A 24 5.27 0.77 12.18
N ALA A 25 4.75 1.18 13.33
CA ALA A 25 3.31 1.25 13.57
C ALA A 25 2.63 2.23 12.60
N ALA A 26 3.27 3.37 12.31
CA ALA A 26 2.79 4.32 11.32
C ALA A 26 2.80 3.73 9.90
N ILE A 27 3.83 2.97 9.52
CA ILE A 27 3.89 2.26 8.25
C ILE A 27 2.77 1.19 8.17
N GLN A 28 2.59 0.39 9.22
CA GLN A 28 1.52 -0.61 9.30
C GLN A 28 0.14 0.05 9.11
N TYR A 29 -0.10 1.19 9.73
CA TYR A 29 -1.34 1.95 9.54
C TYR A 29 -1.56 2.34 8.07
N TRP A 30 -0.54 2.87 7.39
CA TRP A 30 -0.69 3.25 5.99
C TRP A 30 -0.86 2.06 5.06
N VAL A 31 -0.15 0.95 5.29
CA VAL A 31 -0.33 -0.30 4.55
C VAL A 31 -1.75 -0.85 4.76
N PHE A 32 -2.29 -0.76 5.97
CA PHE A 32 -3.67 -1.15 6.27
C PHE A 32 -4.67 -0.30 5.48
N VAL A 33 -4.51 1.03 5.49
CA VAL A 33 -5.38 1.96 4.73
C VAL A 33 -5.33 1.67 3.23
N ILE A 34 -4.14 1.38 2.69
CA ILE A 34 -3.96 1.01 1.29
C ILE A 34 -4.68 -0.31 0.98
N GLY A 35 -4.55 -1.32 1.83
CA GLY A 35 -5.23 -2.60 1.67
C GLY A 35 -6.75 -2.47 1.71
N GLU A 36 -7.31 -1.60 2.56
CA GLU A 36 -8.75 -1.30 2.55
C GLU A 36 -9.20 -0.64 1.25
N ALA A 37 -8.44 0.33 0.75
CA ALA A 37 -8.76 0.98 -0.51
C ALA A 37 -8.74 -0.03 -1.68
N VAL A 38 -7.76 -0.94 -1.70
CA VAL A 38 -7.66 -2.01 -2.71
C VAL A 38 -8.83 -3.00 -2.61
N LYS A 39 -9.26 -3.36 -1.41
CA LYS A 39 -10.42 -4.24 -1.19
C LYS A 39 -11.72 -3.64 -1.75
N GLY A 40 -11.83 -2.30 -1.75
CA GLY A 40 -12.95 -1.58 -2.37
C GLY A 40 -12.95 -1.56 -3.90
N LEU A 41 -11.87 -2.00 -4.57
CA LEU A 41 -11.80 -2.03 -6.03
C LEU A 41 -12.62 -3.18 -6.62
N SER A 42 -13.35 -2.90 -7.70
CA SER A 42 -14.09 -3.93 -8.44
C SER A 42 -13.13 -4.98 -9.04
N ALA A 43 -13.67 -6.15 -9.37
CA ALA A 43 -12.91 -7.19 -10.07
C ALA A 43 -12.41 -6.72 -11.44
N GLU A 44 -13.24 -5.95 -12.16
CA GLU A 44 -12.88 -5.36 -13.45
C GLU A 44 -11.68 -4.41 -13.33
N THR A 45 -11.67 -3.51 -12.35
CA THR A 45 -10.56 -2.57 -12.14
C THR A 45 -9.26 -3.30 -11.83
N ARG A 46 -9.31 -4.37 -11.03
CA ARG A 46 -8.13 -5.21 -10.73
C ARG A 46 -7.66 -5.99 -11.96
N ALA A 47 -8.59 -6.52 -12.76
CA ALA A 47 -8.27 -7.27 -13.98
C ALA A 47 -7.57 -6.41 -15.05
N ARG A 48 -7.80 -5.09 -15.07
CA ARG A 48 -7.10 -4.15 -15.96
C ARG A 48 -5.59 -4.03 -15.68
N ARG A 49 -5.11 -4.54 -14.54
CA ARG A 49 -3.71 -4.47 -14.10
C ARG A 49 -3.29 -5.76 -13.39
N PRO A 50 -3.21 -6.90 -14.11
CA PRO A 50 -2.94 -8.21 -13.50
C PRO A 50 -1.53 -8.35 -12.93
N GLN A 51 -0.59 -7.46 -13.30
CA GLN A 51 0.77 -7.43 -12.78
C GLN A 51 0.87 -6.95 -11.33
N VAL A 52 -0.17 -6.25 -10.83
CA VAL A 52 -0.21 -5.82 -9.43
C VAL A 52 -0.77 -6.96 -8.59
N PRO A 53 -0.11 -7.34 -7.48
CA PRO A 53 -0.56 -8.42 -6.61
C PRO A 53 -1.73 -7.97 -5.72
N TRP A 54 -2.88 -7.63 -6.32
CA TRP A 54 -4.04 -7.05 -5.63
C TRP A 54 -4.50 -7.85 -4.41
N SER A 55 -4.54 -9.17 -4.56
CA SER A 55 -4.96 -10.07 -3.49
C SER A 55 -4.01 -10.03 -2.30
N ASP A 56 -2.71 -9.86 -2.54
CA ASP A 56 -1.71 -9.79 -1.47
C ASP A 56 -1.79 -8.43 -0.76
N VAL A 57 -1.96 -7.34 -1.50
CA VAL A 57 -2.18 -6.00 -0.92
C VAL A 57 -3.44 -5.96 -0.06
N ALA A 58 -4.54 -6.58 -0.52
CA ALA A 58 -5.76 -6.70 0.29
C ALA A 58 -5.56 -7.59 1.52
N ARG A 59 -4.82 -8.71 1.39
CA ARG A 59 -4.55 -9.62 2.52
C ARG A 59 -3.66 -8.99 3.59
N MET A 60 -2.78 -8.05 3.22
CA MET A 60 -1.97 -7.30 4.19
C MET A 60 -2.83 -6.52 5.19
N ARG A 61 -3.97 -5.98 4.76
CA ARG A 61 -4.95 -5.34 5.66
C ARG A 61 -5.48 -6.32 6.70
N ASP A 62 -5.83 -7.55 6.29
CA ASP A 62 -6.35 -8.55 7.22
C ASP A 62 -5.26 -9.02 8.19
N LEU A 63 -4.04 -9.20 7.69
CA LEU A 63 -2.88 -9.61 8.47
C LEU A 63 -2.53 -8.54 9.53
N ILE A 64 -2.52 -7.25 9.16
CA ILE A 64 -2.30 -6.15 10.11
C ILE A 64 -3.48 -6.06 11.10
N GLY A 65 -4.73 -6.03 10.60
CA GLY A 65 -5.91 -5.85 11.45
C GLY A 65 -6.13 -6.97 12.49
N HIS A 66 -5.76 -8.20 12.16
CA HIS A 66 -5.99 -9.37 13.03
C HIS A 66 -4.73 -9.91 13.71
N HIS A 67 -3.55 -9.62 13.17
CA HIS A 67 -2.30 -10.23 13.60
C HIS A 67 -1.13 -9.23 13.70
N TYR A 68 -1.38 -7.92 13.85
CA TYR A 68 -0.30 -6.91 14.00
C TYR A 68 0.74 -7.27 15.08
N TYR A 69 0.30 -7.88 16.19
CA TYR A 69 1.15 -8.29 17.30
C TYR A 69 2.08 -9.47 17.00
N LYS A 70 1.85 -10.19 15.88
CA LYS A 70 2.73 -11.27 15.37
C LYS A 70 3.44 -10.88 14.09
N LEU A 71 3.27 -9.65 13.63
CA LEU A 71 3.74 -9.23 12.34
C LEU A 71 5.24 -8.96 12.41
N ASP A 72 6.02 -9.74 11.67
CA ASP A 72 7.45 -9.49 11.54
C ASP A 72 7.65 -8.13 10.88
N THR A 73 8.33 -7.24 11.59
CA THR A 73 8.70 -5.90 11.16
C THR A 73 9.42 -5.89 9.81
N GLN A 74 10.17 -6.95 9.50
CA GLN A 74 10.83 -7.13 8.21
C GLN A 74 9.83 -7.31 7.06
N ILE A 75 8.71 -8.00 7.29
CA ILE A 75 7.65 -8.16 6.29
C ILE A 75 7.01 -6.81 5.97
N VAL A 76 6.75 -6.00 7.01
CA VAL A 76 6.20 -4.65 6.84
C VAL A 76 7.16 -3.77 6.03
N ARG A 77 8.44 -3.79 6.36
CA ARG A 77 9.47 -3.05 5.61
C ARG A 77 9.58 -3.53 4.16
N ALA A 78 9.48 -4.83 3.91
CA ALA A 78 9.54 -5.40 2.57
C ALA A 78 8.37 -4.96 1.67
N THR A 79 7.22 -4.60 2.24
CA THR A 79 6.11 -3.99 1.50
C THR A 79 6.44 -2.58 1.00
N ILE A 80 7.36 -1.86 1.64
CA ILE A 80 7.77 -0.51 1.24
C ILE A 80 8.76 -0.55 0.06
N GLY A 81 8.77 0.49 -0.77
CA GLY A 81 9.66 0.60 -1.92
C GLY A 81 9.02 0.00 -3.16
N SER A 82 9.64 -1.03 -3.74
CA SER A 82 9.20 -1.58 -5.05
C SER A 82 7.72 -1.98 -5.09
N PRO A 83 7.15 -2.70 -4.10
CA PRO A 83 5.74 -3.10 -4.17
C PRO A 83 4.78 -1.91 -4.15
N LEU A 84 5.00 -0.93 -3.27
CA LEU A 84 4.18 0.28 -3.22
C LEU A 84 4.35 1.17 -4.45
N ALA A 85 5.56 1.29 -4.99
CA ALA A 85 5.80 2.07 -6.21
C ALA A 85 5.08 1.47 -7.43
N GLN A 86 5.02 0.13 -7.54
CA GLN A 86 4.24 -0.55 -8.57
C GLN A 86 2.74 -0.29 -8.41
N LEU A 87 2.25 -0.32 -7.17
CA LEU A 87 0.87 0.00 -6.85
C LEU A 87 0.53 1.47 -7.18
N GLU A 88 1.39 2.42 -6.81
CA GLU A 88 1.19 3.85 -7.12
C GLU A 88 1.08 4.07 -8.62
N ARG A 89 1.99 3.47 -9.40
CA ARG A 89 1.98 3.57 -10.86
C ARG A 89 0.67 3.05 -11.45
N ALA A 90 0.23 1.87 -11.03
CA ALA A 90 -1.04 1.31 -11.49
C ALA A 90 -2.23 2.20 -11.13
N CYS A 91 -2.26 2.79 -9.93
CA CYS A 91 -3.29 3.72 -9.53
C CYS A 91 -3.31 5.01 -10.36
N ILE A 92 -2.13 5.55 -10.72
CA ILE A 92 -2.01 6.74 -11.57
C ILE A 92 -2.56 6.44 -12.96
N GLU A 93 -2.10 5.36 -13.60
CA GLU A 93 -2.54 4.99 -14.95
C GLU A 93 -4.06 4.73 -15.01
N LEU A 94 -4.61 4.00 -14.02
CA LEU A 94 -6.05 3.73 -13.95
C LEU A 94 -6.88 5.02 -13.81
N ARG A 95 -6.35 6.02 -13.09
CA ARG A 95 -7.02 7.31 -12.91
C ARG A 95 -6.97 8.14 -14.19
N GLU A 96 -5.85 8.13 -14.90
CA GLU A 96 -5.70 8.82 -16.19
C GLU A 96 -6.61 8.20 -17.27
N GLU A 97 -6.74 6.87 -17.30
CA GLU A 97 -7.67 6.17 -18.21
C GLU A 97 -9.13 6.52 -17.93
N ASN A 98 -9.52 6.61 -16.65
CA ASN A 98 -10.88 6.97 -16.28
C ASN A 98 -11.16 8.48 -16.44
N GLY A 99 -10.14 9.33 -16.36
CA GLY A 99 -10.23 10.77 -16.61
C GLY A 99 -10.25 11.13 -18.10
N GLY A 100 -9.66 10.29 -18.96
CA GLY A 100 -9.66 10.46 -20.42
C GLY A 100 -10.97 10.07 -21.12
N SER A 101 -11.88 9.40 -20.43
CA SER A 101 -13.20 8.99 -20.96
C SER A 101 -14.32 10.02 -20.75
N ALA A 102 -14.06 11.14 -20.05
CA ALA A 102 -15.06 12.18 -19.78
C ALA A 102 -14.94 13.39 -20.74
N GLY A 103 -14.22 13.25 -21.86
CA GLY A 103 -13.91 14.33 -22.79
C GLY A 103 -14.06 13.96 -24.28
N ALA A 104 -15.05 13.13 -24.63
CA ALA A 104 -15.46 12.87 -26.01
C ALA A 104 -16.98 12.94 -26.14
#